data_AF-A0A9X5CF27-F1
#
_entry.id   AF-A0A9X5CF27-F1
#
_cell.length_a   1.000
_cell.length_b   1.000
_cell.length_c   1.000
_cell.angle_alpha   90.00
_cell.angle_beta   90.00
_cell.angle_gamma   90.00
#
_symmetry.space_group_name_H-M   'P 1'
#
loop_
_entity.id
_entity.type
_entity.pdbx_description
1 polymer ?
#
loop_
_entity_poly.entity_id
_entity_poly.type
_entity_poly.pdbx_seq_one_letter_code
_entity_poly.pdbx_strand_id
1 'polypeptide(L)'
;MKSKRANYPKWVEEFRGEGREIKKVGSCYYLYTFKTVYDPMTKKPKKISTGYLGKITEDSGLIPAKHRQKATLMKPLELGRPLEAGAVEMLELLGSDILENLQLFYRDELAEAIFIIGKIRLIEPTALKRVDFLYSNSYDTVLHPRIRLGKNELTALLREIGRNRLAQVNFMKLYTVGSEFLLFDGTRIVSYSENLNLAQIGYNHCSIQDPQMNLLYCFSLCPTFGPAYFKVNAGDKPDVSVLKNALDEFGMINFIMIADKGFGSDENFRYLQDNGISYIVPLKRNDSMIDYQSLKKGISHMEGMFQYHNRTIYYCTMKKYKAVKQRGRVKAGAEHKITVLQDLVITFTDLGLKNQEIKDYNERIERGCKGYTFVDFQEKEVRMGTLTLRTDMDLKAQKLYETYKERESIEDANKVYKDVLEDDKSYMQDSDAYNGWLFLNHISMMLYYRVFNCIKAAGLTSRYSVKDIMTYLKRFTYQKINGEEIREIPTKVSIDKLRNIFPEEMKRIVPEKSNKKN
;
A
#
# COMPACT_ATOMS: atom_id res chain seq x y z
N MET A 1 -7.49 -39.84 -56.39
CA MET A 1 -7.06 -38.59 -57.06
C MET A 1 -5.91 -37.96 -56.27
N LYS A 2 -4.67 -38.09 -56.75
CA LYS A 2 -3.50 -37.40 -56.17
C LYS A 2 -3.70 -35.88 -56.39
N SER A 3 -3.76 -35.08 -55.32
CA SER A 3 -3.93 -33.62 -55.45
C SER A 3 -2.76 -33.04 -56.24
N LYS A 4 -3.05 -32.27 -57.31
CA LYS A 4 -2.05 -31.49 -58.05
C LYS A 4 -1.17 -30.73 -57.05
N ARG A 5 0.11 -31.09 -56.97
CA ARG A 5 1.10 -30.34 -56.16
C ARG A 5 1.18 -28.93 -56.76
N ALA A 6 0.84 -27.92 -55.97
CA ALA A 6 1.10 -26.54 -56.36
C ALA A 6 2.62 -26.36 -56.48
N ASN A 7 3.07 -26.06 -57.70
CA ASN A 7 4.47 -25.87 -58.05
C ASN A 7 4.87 -24.45 -57.66
N TYR A 8 5.56 -24.29 -56.54
CA TYR A 8 6.09 -23.00 -56.10
C TYR A 8 7.56 -22.86 -56.52
N PRO A 9 8.09 -21.63 -56.64
CA PRO A 9 9.53 -21.43 -56.79
C PRO A 9 10.31 -22.14 -55.68
N LYS A 10 11.54 -22.59 -55.95
CA LYS A 10 12.36 -23.32 -54.97
C LYS A 10 12.52 -22.55 -53.64
N TRP A 11 12.75 -21.24 -53.72
CA TRP A 11 12.88 -20.36 -52.55
C TRP A 11 11.60 -20.23 -51.71
N VAL A 12 10.44 -20.60 -52.26
CA VAL A 12 9.16 -20.68 -51.52
C VAL A 12 8.96 -22.09 -50.95
N GLU A 13 9.32 -23.13 -51.70
CA GLU A 13 9.13 -24.52 -51.27
C GLU A 13 9.93 -24.90 -50.02
N GLU A 14 11.09 -24.29 -49.79
CA GLU A 14 11.91 -24.51 -48.59
C GLU A 14 11.17 -24.23 -47.28
N PHE A 15 10.15 -23.36 -47.30
CA PHE A 15 9.35 -23.03 -46.11
C PHE A 15 8.17 -23.98 -45.87
N ARG A 16 7.94 -24.93 -46.79
CA ARG A 16 6.89 -25.95 -46.67
C ARG A 16 7.37 -27.06 -45.73
N GLY A 17 6.54 -27.43 -44.76
CA GLY A 17 6.90 -28.45 -43.76
C GLY A 17 5.70 -28.94 -42.98
N GLU A 18 5.93 -29.85 -42.03
CA GLU A 18 4.88 -30.42 -41.20
C GLU A 18 4.11 -29.33 -40.42
N GLY A 19 2.78 -29.37 -40.48
CA GLY A 19 1.92 -28.36 -39.86
C GLY A 19 1.96 -26.96 -40.50
N ARG A 20 2.64 -26.77 -41.64
CA ARG A 20 2.75 -25.48 -42.35
C ARG A 20 2.14 -25.52 -43.76
N GLU A 21 1.46 -24.45 -44.14
CA GLU A 21 0.81 -24.27 -45.43
C GLU A 21 1.23 -22.94 -46.06
N ILE A 22 1.48 -22.96 -47.36
CA ILE A 22 1.82 -21.76 -48.15
C ILE A 22 0.59 -21.38 -48.97
N LYS A 23 0.20 -20.10 -48.90
CA LYS A 23 -0.88 -19.53 -49.72
C LYS A 23 -0.30 -18.47 -50.65
N LYS A 24 -0.59 -18.59 -51.94
CA LYS A 24 -0.27 -17.58 -52.95
C LYS A 24 -1.47 -16.64 -53.08
N VAL A 25 -1.25 -15.34 -52.86
CA VAL A 25 -2.26 -14.29 -53.06
C VAL A 25 -1.65 -13.25 -53.99
N GLY A 26 -2.15 -13.17 -55.22
CA GLY A 26 -1.52 -12.37 -56.29
C GLY A 26 -0.09 -12.83 -56.58
N SER A 27 0.86 -11.89 -56.52
CA SER A 27 2.30 -12.13 -56.68
C SER A 27 3.02 -12.51 -55.38
N CYS A 28 2.33 -12.50 -54.24
CA CYS A 28 2.94 -12.70 -52.92
C CYS A 28 2.69 -14.12 -52.36
N TYR A 29 3.65 -14.62 -51.59
CA TYR A 29 3.57 -15.90 -50.88
C TYR A 29 3.50 -15.66 -49.38
N TYR A 30 2.60 -16.37 -48.71
CA TYR A 30 2.35 -16.23 -47.27
C TYR A 30 2.38 -17.59 -46.58
N LEU A 31 3.01 -17.66 -45.41
CA LEU A 31 3.14 -18.89 -44.64
C LEU A 31 2.16 -18.90 -43.46
N TYR A 32 1.47 -20.02 -43.29
CA TYR A 32 0.51 -20.27 -42.21
C TYR A 32 0.80 -21.60 -41.52
N THR A 33 0.38 -21.76 -40.27
CA THR A 33 0.17 -23.08 -39.67
C THR A 33 -1.21 -23.60 -40.02
N PHE A 34 -1.39 -24.92 -40.12
CA PHE A 34 -2.71 -25.53 -40.31
C PHE A 34 -2.92 -26.70 -39.36
N LYS A 35 -4.18 -26.95 -39.03
CA LYS A 35 -4.63 -28.21 -38.41
C LYS A 35 -5.60 -28.91 -39.37
N THR A 36 -5.60 -30.23 -39.33
CA THR A 36 -6.56 -31.04 -40.08
C THR A 36 -7.71 -31.39 -39.16
N VAL A 37 -8.92 -30.93 -39.49
CA VAL A 37 -10.16 -31.19 -38.74
C VAL A 37 -11.09 -32.03 -39.61
N TYR A 38 -11.73 -33.05 -39.04
CA TYR A 38 -12.72 -33.85 -39.76
C TYR A 38 -13.98 -33.03 -40.01
N ASP A 39 -14.42 -32.93 -41.26
CA ASP A 39 -15.65 -32.23 -41.63
C ASP A 39 -16.80 -33.26 -41.75
N PRO A 40 -17.81 -33.23 -40.85
CA PRO A 40 -18.88 -34.22 -40.83
C PRO A 40 -19.79 -34.18 -42.07
N MET A 41 -19.91 -33.02 -42.72
CA MET A 41 -20.78 -32.83 -43.88
C MET A 41 -20.15 -33.42 -45.15
N THR A 42 -18.84 -33.25 -45.29
CA THR A 42 -18.11 -33.76 -46.47
C THR A 42 -17.46 -35.12 -46.23
N LYS A 43 -17.57 -35.67 -45.01
CA LYS A 43 -16.96 -36.91 -44.51
C LYS A 43 -15.47 -37.02 -44.83
N LYS A 44 -14.77 -35.89 -44.88
CA LYS A 44 -13.36 -35.81 -45.29
C LYS A 44 -12.58 -34.91 -44.32
N PRO A 45 -11.28 -35.20 -44.12
CA PRO A 45 -10.39 -34.31 -43.39
C PRO A 45 -10.23 -32.99 -44.16
N LYS A 46 -10.52 -31.87 -43.50
CA LYS A 46 -10.39 -30.50 -44.00
C LYS A 46 -9.25 -29.78 -43.31
N LYS A 47 -8.37 -29.16 -44.09
CA LYS A 47 -7.30 -28.30 -43.54
C LYS A 47 -7.87 -26.94 -43.18
N ILE A 48 -7.63 -26.49 -41.96
CA ILE A 48 -7.98 -25.17 -41.46
C ILE A 48 -6.69 -24.47 -41.06
N SER A 49 -6.42 -23.31 -41.67
CA SER A 49 -5.24 -22.51 -41.33
C SER A 49 -5.44 -21.86 -39.96
N THR A 50 -4.53 -22.12 -39.01
CA THR A 50 -4.66 -21.77 -37.59
C THR A 50 -3.82 -20.57 -37.16
N GLY A 51 -2.80 -20.16 -37.93
CA GLY A 51 -1.96 -19.03 -37.53
C GLY A 51 -1.09 -18.50 -38.66
N TYR A 52 -1.01 -17.18 -38.79
CA TYR A 52 -0.17 -16.50 -39.78
C TYR A 52 1.28 -16.40 -39.30
N LEU A 53 2.22 -16.95 -40.07
CA LEU A 53 3.65 -16.97 -39.73
C LEU A 53 4.41 -15.80 -40.36
N GLY A 54 4.06 -15.37 -41.57
CA GLY A 54 4.76 -14.27 -42.25
C GLY A 54 4.60 -14.26 -43.77
N LYS A 55 5.23 -13.28 -44.40
CA LYS A 55 5.31 -13.12 -45.87
C LYS A 55 6.66 -13.67 -46.34
N ILE A 56 6.66 -14.48 -47.40
CA ILE A 56 7.89 -15.01 -48.01
C ILE A 56 8.25 -14.09 -49.18
N THR A 57 9.48 -13.57 -49.19
CA THR A 57 10.07 -12.79 -50.28
C THR A 57 11.34 -13.48 -50.78
N GLU A 58 11.67 -13.25 -52.05
CA GLU A 58 12.87 -13.83 -52.68
C GLU A 58 14.15 -13.27 -52.05
N ASP A 59 14.18 -11.96 -51.78
CA ASP A 59 15.38 -11.27 -51.27
C ASP A 59 15.66 -11.51 -49.78
N SER A 60 14.65 -11.88 -48.98
CA SER A 60 14.75 -11.87 -47.51
C SER A 60 14.18 -13.13 -46.83
N GLY A 61 13.70 -14.10 -47.61
CA GLY A 61 13.05 -15.30 -47.07
C GLY A 61 11.74 -14.99 -46.33
N LEU A 62 11.48 -15.68 -45.22
CA LEU A 62 10.28 -15.46 -44.41
C LEU A 62 10.43 -14.19 -43.55
N ILE A 63 9.71 -13.13 -43.92
CA ILE A 63 9.48 -11.95 -43.08
C ILE A 63 8.41 -12.31 -42.04
N PRO A 64 8.77 -12.50 -40.75
CA PRO A 64 7.82 -12.93 -39.73
C PRO A 64 6.75 -11.86 -39.50
N ALA A 65 5.55 -12.29 -39.12
CA ALA A 65 4.48 -11.35 -38.74
C ALA A 65 4.96 -10.39 -37.63
N LYS A 66 4.53 -9.11 -37.68
CA LYS A 66 4.98 -8.04 -36.76
C LYS A 66 4.92 -8.40 -35.27
N HIS A 67 3.96 -9.24 -34.85
CA HIS A 67 3.85 -9.70 -33.46
C HIS A 67 4.95 -10.71 -33.05
N ARG A 68 5.52 -11.45 -34.01
CA ARG A 68 6.66 -12.36 -33.79
C ARG A 68 8.01 -11.66 -33.88
N GLN A 69 8.12 -10.54 -34.57
CA GLN A 69 9.37 -9.76 -34.61
C GLN A 69 9.79 -9.27 -33.21
N LYS A 70 8.83 -9.02 -32.30
CA LYS A 70 9.12 -8.73 -30.88
C LYS A 70 9.66 -9.93 -30.10
N ALA A 71 9.32 -11.16 -30.48
CA ALA A 71 9.72 -12.37 -29.77
C ALA A 71 11.14 -12.85 -30.15
N THR A 72 11.65 -12.46 -31.32
CA THR A 72 12.95 -12.92 -31.84
C THR A 72 14.12 -11.98 -31.49
N LEU A 73 13.88 -10.85 -30.82
CA LEU A 73 14.89 -9.83 -30.49
C LEU A 73 15.64 -10.06 -29.17
N MET A 74 15.59 -11.27 -28.60
CA MET A 74 16.48 -11.66 -27.50
C MET A 74 17.61 -12.56 -28.03
N LYS A 75 18.45 -12.03 -28.92
CA LYS A 75 19.87 -12.42 -28.92
C LYS A 75 20.56 -11.47 -27.93
N PRO A 76 21.35 -11.97 -26.95
CA PRO A 76 22.11 -11.08 -26.10
C PRO A 76 23.04 -10.28 -27.01
N LEU A 77 22.89 -8.96 -27.08
CA LEU A 77 23.98 -8.13 -27.56
C LEU A 77 25.15 -8.41 -26.60
N GLU A 78 26.30 -8.79 -27.13
CA GLU A 78 27.56 -8.95 -26.38
C GLU A 78 28.01 -7.65 -25.69
N LEU A 79 27.33 -6.54 -26.01
CA LEU A 79 27.35 -5.26 -25.31
C LEU A 79 25.97 -4.97 -24.69
N GLY A 80 25.76 -5.34 -23.43
CA GLY A 80 24.54 -4.98 -22.72
C GLY A 80 24.44 -3.46 -22.56
N ARG A 81 23.27 -2.86 -22.68
CA ARG A 81 23.07 -1.46 -22.23
C ARG A 81 23.31 -1.35 -20.72
N PRO A 82 23.78 -0.21 -20.17
CA PRO A 82 23.74 0.03 -18.74
C PRO A 82 22.30 -0.02 -18.23
N LEU A 83 22.06 -0.79 -17.17
CA LEU A 83 20.79 -0.92 -16.47
C LEU A 83 20.88 -0.21 -15.12
N GLU A 84 19.81 0.41 -14.65
CA GLU A 84 19.73 0.89 -13.27
C GLU A 84 19.70 -0.29 -12.31
N ALA A 85 20.60 -0.32 -11.32
CA ALA A 85 20.77 -1.47 -10.44
C ALA A 85 20.72 -1.17 -8.96
N GLY A 86 21.23 -0.02 -8.51
CA GLY A 86 21.44 0.21 -7.08
C GLY A 86 20.15 0.22 -6.25
N ALA A 87 19.10 0.87 -6.76
CA ALA A 87 17.83 0.93 -6.03
C ALA A 87 17.11 -0.43 -6.11
N VAL A 88 17.17 -1.09 -7.27
CA VAL A 88 16.61 -2.44 -7.48
C VAL A 88 17.22 -3.45 -6.53
N GLU A 89 18.55 -3.55 -6.46
CA GLU A 89 19.26 -4.52 -5.60
C GLU A 89 18.94 -4.29 -4.11
N MET A 90 18.84 -3.02 -3.70
CA MET A 90 18.49 -2.66 -2.33
C MET A 90 17.07 -3.05 -1.97
N LEU A 91 16.11 -2.77 -2.85
CA LEU A 91 14.72 -3.15 -2.63
C LEU A 91 14.50 -4.66 -2.75
N GLU A 92 15.27 -5.36 -3.59
CA GLU A 92 15.26 -6.83 -3.67
C GLU A 92 15.63 -7.45 -2.32
N LEU A 93 16.67 -6.93 -1.67
CA LEU A 93 17.13 -7.44 -0.39
C LEU A 93 16.17 -7.06 0.75
N LEU A 94 15.75 -5.78 0.81
CA LEU A 94 14.86 -5.29 1.88
C LEU A 94 13.43 -5.83 1.79
N GLY A 95 13.00 -6.26 0.60
CA GLY A 95 11.67 -6.80 0.33
C GLY A 95 11.67 -8.29 -0.03
N SER A 96 12.74 -9.02 0.27
CA SER A 96 12.82 -10.47 -0.01
C SER A 96 11.67 -11.24 0.63
N ASP A 97 11.37 -10.93 1.90
CA ASP A 97 10.22 -11.47 2.62
C ASP A 97 8.88 -11.13 1.94
N ILE A 98 8.79 -9.95 1.32
CA ILE A 98 7.60 -9.52 0.58
C ILE A 98 7.37 -10.41 -0.64
N LEU A 99 8.43 -10.69 -1.41
CA LEU A 99 8.35 -11.58 -2.56
C LEU A 99 8.00 -13.01 -2.15
N GLU A 100 8.67 -13.56 -1.13
CA GLU A 100 8.39 -14.90 -0.60
C GLU A 100 6.94 -15.03 -0.14
N ASN A 101 6.43 -14.03 0.59
CA ASN A 101 5.05 -14.00 1.05
C ASN A 101 4.04 -13.85 -0.09
N LEU A 102 4.38 -13.15 -1.18
CA LEU A 102 3.54 -13.08 -2.37
C LEU A 102 3.43 -14.45 -3.06
N GLN A 103 4.53 -15.21 -3.13
CA GLN A 103 4.58 -16.54 -3.75
C GLN A 103 3.73 -17.59 -3.00
N LEU A 104 3.40 -17.36 -1.73
CA LEU A 104 2.45 -18.21 -0.99
C LEU A 104 1.01 -18.15 -1.53
N PHE A 105 0.63 -17.03 -2.15
CA PHE A 105 -0.77 -16.77 -2.56
C PHE A 105 -0.96 -16.48 -4.04
N TYR A 106 0.13 -16.20 -4.77
CA TYR A 106 0.14 -15.93 -6.19
C TYR A 106 1.16 -16.85 -6.89
N ARG A 107 0.89 -17.18 -8.16
CA ARG A 107 1.87 -17.88 -9.01
C ARG A 107 3.15 -17.06 -9.13
N ASP A 108 4.29 -17.74 -9.21
CA ASP A 108 5.63 -17.13 -9.19
C ASP A 108 5.76 -15.93 -10.14
N GLU A 109 5.33 -16.05 -11.40
CA GLU A 109 5.48 -14.95 -12.35
C GLU A 109 4.60 -13.74 -12.00
N LEU A 110 3.45 -13.97 -11.36
CA LEU A 110 2.58 -12.89 -10.90
C LEU A 110 3.13 -12.24 -9.62
N ALA A 111 3.66 -13.04 -8.69
CA ALA A 111 4.31 -12.54 -7.48
C ALA A 111 5.53 -11.67 -7.83
N GLU A 112 6.41 -12.15 -8.71
CA GLU A 112 7.55 -11.40 -9.25
C GLU A 112 7.07 -10.09 -9.92
N ALA A 113 6.05 -10.16 -10.78
CA ALA A 113 5.51 -8.97 -11.44
C ALA A 113 4.94 -7.95 -10.44
N ILE A 114 4.20 -8.37 -9.42
CA ILE A 114 3.68 -7.51 -8.35
C ILE A 114 4.83 -6.81 -7.64
N PHE A 115 5.86 -7.57 -7.25
CA PHE A 115 7.02 -7.07 -6.54
C PHE A 115 7.81 -6.05 -7.37
N ILE A 116 8.11 -6.38 -8.64
CA ILE A 116 8.79 -5.49 -9.59
C ILE A 116 8.01 -4.18 -9.77
N ILE A 117 6.69 -4.25 -9.95
CA ILE A 117 5.88 -3.04 -10.12
C ILE A 117 5.91 -2.20 -8.83
N GLY A 118 5.84 -2.83 -7.65
CA GLY A 118 5.99 -2.15 -6.37
C GLY A 118 7.32 -1.40 -6.26
N LYS A 119 8.44 -2.04 -6.63
CA LYS A 119 9.77 -1.40 -6.68
C LYS A 119 9.82 -0.23 -7.65
N ILE A 120 9.34 -0.42 -8.88
CA ILE A 120 9.35 0.62 -9.92
C ILE A 120 8.58 1.85 -9.43
N ARG A 121 7.42 1.67 -8.78
CA ARG A 121 6.60 2.78 -8.28
C ARG A 121 7.26 3.54 -7.13
N LEU A 122 8.05 2.88 -6.31
CA LEU A 122 8.84 3.54 -5.27
C LEU A 122 10.05 4.29 -5.86
N ILE A 123 10.77 3.68 -6.81
CA ILE A 123 11.95 4.28 -7.46
C ILE A 123 11.55 5.48 -8.31
N GLU A 124 10.44 5.37 -9.04
CA GLU A 124 9.92 6.42 -9.89
C GLU A 124 8.37 6.42 -9.86
N PRO A 125 7.76 7.30 -9.05
CA PRO A 125 6.33 7.57 -9.08
C PRO A 125 5.89 7.92 -10.50
N THR A 126 5.13 7.01 -11.14
CA THR A 126 4.94 7.05 -12.58
C THR A 126 3.64 6.40 -13.01
N ALA A 127 3.13 6.80 -14.16
CA ALA A 127 1.95 6.16 -14.75
C ALA A 127 2.29 4.73 -15.21
N LEU A 128 1.36 3.79 -14.99
CA LEU A 128 1.55 2.36 -15.32
C LEU A 128 1.97 2.09 -16.78
N LYS A 129 1.61 2.97 -17.72
CA LYS A 129 2.04 2.88 -19.12
C LYS A 129 3.57 2.93 -19.32
N ARG A 130 4.32 3.42 -18.33
CA ARG A 130 5.79 3.53 -18.36
C ARG A 130 6.49 2.35 -17.67
N VAL A 131 5.76 1.49 -16.97
CA VAL A 131 6.33 0.35 -16.22
C VAL A 131 7.14 -0.58 -17.12
N ASP A 132 6.63 -0.92 -18.31
CA ASP A 132 7.35 -1.77 -19.29
C ASP A 132 8.72 -1.19 -19.66
N PHE A 133 8.77 0.12 -19.88
CA PHE A 133 10.00 0.83 -20.22
C PHE A 133 10.97 0.85 -19.04
N LEU A 134 10.49 1.12 -17.83
CA LEU A 134 11.34 1.19 -16.64
C LEU A 134 11.90 -0.19 -16.29
N TYR A 135 11.05 -1.22 -16.27
CA TYR A 135 11.48 -2.61 -16.12
C TYR A 135 12.58 -2.95 -17.12
N SER A 136 12.34 -2.70 -18.41
CA SER A 136 13.31 -2.98 -19.47
C SER A 136 14.69 -2.34 -19.23
N ASN A 137 14.75 -1.14 -18.63
CA ASN A 137 16.00 -0.41 -18.38
C ASN A 137 16.55 -0.60 -16.95
N SER A 138 16.02 -1.56 -16.21
CA SER A 138 16.41 -1.85 -14.83
C SER A 138 17.01 -3.25 -14.70
N TYR A 139 17.77 -3.44 -13.63
CA TYR A 139 18.41 -4.70 -13.28
C TYR A 139 17.39 -5.81 -12.95
N ASP A 140 16.11 -5.46 -12.78
CA ASP A 140 15.03 -6.44 -12.70
C ASP A 140 14.97 -7.36 -13.92
N THR A 141 15.43 -6.92 -15.11
CA THR A 141 15.51 -7.82 -16.28
C THR A 141 16.55 -8.92 -16.15
N VAL A 142 17.54 -8.75 -15.26
CA VAL A 142 18.55 -9.76 -14.95
C VAL A 142 18.08 -10.67 -13.83
N LEU A 143 17.46 -10.10 -12.78
CA LEU A 143 16.93 -10.84 -11.63
C LEU A 143 15.69 -11.66 -12.00
N HIS A 144 14.79 -11.08 -12.79
CA HIS A 144 13.46 -11.61 -13.10
C HIS A 144 13.20 -11.68 -14.63
N PRO A 145 14.05 -12.36 -15.42
CA PRO A 145 14.10 -12.24 -16.89
C PRO A 145 12.84 -12.71 -17.64
N ARG A 146 11.95 -13.45 -16.97
CA ARG A 146 10.75 -14.06 -17.58
C ARG A 146 9.53 -13.14 -17.57
N ILE A 147 9.61 -12.00 -16.88
CA ILE A 147 8.48 -11.10 -16.68
C ILE A 147 8.23 -10.22 -17.89
N ARG A 148 6.94 -10.02 -18.20
CA ARG A 148 6.46 -9.15 -19.29
C ARG A 148 5.44 -8.17 -18.74
N LEU A 149 5.73 -6.87 -18.85
CA LEU A 149 4.91 -5.79 -18.29
C LEU A 149 4.33 -4.87 -19.38
N GLY A 150 4.06 -5.45 -20.56
CA GLY A 150 3.39 -4.73 -21.64
C GLY A 150 1.96 -4.28 -21.26
N LYS A 151 1.39 -3.38 -22.06
CA LYS A 151 0.07 -2.78 -21.79
C LYS A 151 -1.03 -3.81 -21.55
N ASN A 152 -1.07 -4.88 -22.35
CA ASN A 152 -2.12 -5.90 -22.27
C ASN A 152 -1.92 -6.77 -21.03
N GLU A 153 -0.66 -7.11 -20.75
CA GLU A 153 -0.22 -7.90 -19.60
C GLU A 153 -0.54 -7.16 -18.29
N LEU A 154 -0.22 -5.87 -18.19
CA LEU A 154 -0.56 -5.03 -17.04
C LEU A 154 -2.07 -4.96 -16.80
N THR A 155 -2.86 -4.81 -17.87
CA THR A 155 -4.32 -4.75 -17.76
C THR A 155 -4.89 -6.07 -17.23
N ALA A 156 -4.38 -7.21 -17.72
CA ALA A 156 -4.79 -8.53 -17.25
C ALA A 156 -4.36 -8.77 -15.79
N LEU A 157 -3.10 -8.42 -15.46
CA LEU A 157 -2.51 -8.55 -14.13
C LEU A 157 -3.31 -7.77 -13.08
N LEU A 158 -3.66 -6.51 -13.33
CA LEU A 158 -4.44 -5.69 -12.39
C LEU A 158 -5.79 -6.33 -12.06
N ARG A 159 -6.49 -6.85 -13.08
CA ARG A 159 -7.77 -7.52 -12.89
C ARG A 159 -7.62 -8.85 -12.17
N GLU A 160 -6.58 -9.62 -12.49
CA GLU A 160 -6.27 -10.89 -11.82
C GLU A 160 -6.03 -10.67 -10.31
N ILE A 161 -5.21 -9.67 -9.96
CA ILE A 161 -4.95 -9.28 -8.57
C ILE A 161 -6.24 -8.80 -7.89
N GLY A 162 -6.95 -7.88 -8.53
CA GLY A 162 -8.12 -7.21 -7.96
C GLY A 162 -9.30 -8.13 -7.68
N ARG A 163 -9.51 -9.15 -8.53
CA ARG A 163 -10.54 -10.18 -8.32
C ARG A 163 -10.22 -11.09 -7.15
N ASN A 164 -8.94 -11.32 -6.88
CA ASN A 164 -8.49 -12.24 -5.85
C ASN A 164 -8.30 -11.52 -4.49
N ARG A 165 -9.40 -10.99 -3.93
CA ARG A 165 -9.37 -10.33 -2.63
C ARG A 165 -8.92 -11.25 -1.50
N LEU A 166 -9.25 -12.55 -1.58
CA LEU A 166 -8.83 -13.55 -0.60
C LEU A 166 -7.29 -13.66 -0.52
N ALA A 167 -6.61 -13.74 -1.67
CA ALA A 167 -5.14 -13.76 -1.72
C ALA A 167 -4.54 -12.47 -1.12
N GLN A 168 -5.10 -11.30 -1.45
CA GLN A 168 -4.63 -10.03 -0.88
C GLN A 168 -4.76 -10.01 0.65
N VAL A 169 -5.92 -10.45 1.16
CA VAL A 169 -6.20 -10.48 2.59
C VAL A 169 -5.28 -11.46 3.30
N ASN A 170 -5.09 -12.67 2.77
CA ASN A 170 -4.20 -13.66 3.35
C ASN A 170 -2.73 -13.20 3.34
N PHE A 171 -2.28 -12.53 2.26
CA PHE A 171 -0.98 -11.89 2.21
C PHE A 171 -0.82 -10.82 3.31
N MET A 172 -1.79 -9.90 3.42
CA MET A 172 -1.75 -8.81 4.41
C MET A 172 -1.75 -9.33 5.85
N LYS A 173 -2.46 -10.43 6.14
CA LYS A 173 -2.49 -11.06 7.47
C LYS A 173 -1.10 -11.47 7.97
N LEU A 174 -0.16 -11.77 7.09
CA LEU A 174 1.21 -12.12 7.49
C LEU A 174 1.93 -10.94 8.17
N TYR A 175 1.59 -9.70 7.81
CA TYR A 175 2.23 -8.48 8.32
C TYR A 175 1.61 -7.92 9.58
N THR A 176 0.59 -8.60 10.11
CA THR A 176 -0.03 -8.29 11.39
C THR A 176 0.28 -9.30 12.48
N VAL A 177 0.88 -10.44 12.12
CA VAL A 177 1.31 -11.43 13.11
C VAL A 177 2.39 -10.81 13.98
N GLY A 178 2.19 -10.84 15.30
CA GLY A 178 3.11 -10.26 16.28
C GLY A 178 2.91 -8.75 16.52
N SER A 179 1.96 -8.11 15.84
CA SER A 179 1.62 -6.71 16.08
C SER A 179 0.76 -6.54 17.33
N GLU A 180 1.31 -5.87 18.34
CA GLU A 180 0.56 -5.52 19.56
C GLU A 180 -0.38 -4.33 19.32
N PHE A 181 0.11 -3.31 18.61
CA PHE A 181 -0.61 -2.07 18.35
C PHE A 181 -0.88 -1.89 16.86
N LEU A 182 -2.16 -1.75 16.51
CA LEU A 182 -2.61 -1.49 15.15
C LEU A 182 -3.32 -0.14 15.07
N LEU A 183 -2.79 0.67 14.18
CA LEU A 183 -3.20 2.02 13.89
C LEU A 183 -4.19 2.03 12.73
N PHE A 184 -5.41 2.51 12.94
CA PHE A 184 -6.44 2.59 11.90
C PHE A 184 -6.72 4.04 11.53
N ASP A 185 -6.69 4.33 10.23
CA ASP A 185 -7.09 5.63 9.70
C ASP A 185 -7.70 5.54 8.31
N GLY A 186 -8.65 6.44 8.05
CA GLY A 186 -9.33 6.54 6.77
C GLY A 186 -8.78 7.69 5.94
N THR A 187 -8.40 7.43 4.69
CA THR A 187 -8.03 8.45 3.73
C THR A 187 -8.95 8.41 2.52
N ARG A 188 -9.25 9.58 1.96
CA ARG A 188 -10.13 9.73 0.80
C ARG A 188 -9.29 9.80 -0.47
N ILE A 189 -9.69 9.04 -1.48
CA ILE A 189 -9.16 9.10 -2.84
C ILE A 189 -10.27 9.60 -3.75
N VAL A 190 -10.05 10.75 -4.38
CA VAL A 190 -11.01 11.37 -5.32
C VAL A 190 -10.92 10.66 -6.66
N SER A 191 -12.07 10.38 -7.28
CA SER A 191 -12.11 9.86 -8.64
C SER A 191 -13.37 10.32 -9.36
N TYR A 192 -13.19 10.93 -10.53
CA TYR A 192 -14.28 11.36 -11.41
C TYR A 192 -14.69 10.29 -12.43
N SER A 193 -14.26 9.04 -12.25
CA SER A 193 -14.64 7.97 -13.17
C SER A 193 -16.10 7.56 -12.96
N GLU A 194 -16.93 7.81 -13.98
CA GLU A 194 -18.35 7.39 -13.98
C GLU A 194 -18.55 5.87 -13.95
N ASN A 195 -17.54 5.10 -14.37
CA ASN A 195 -17.60 3.63 -14.42
C ASN A 195 -17.22 2.97 -13.09
N LEU A 196 -16.76 3.76 -12.11
CA LEU A 196 -16.26 3.24 -10.85
C LEU A 196 -17.34 3.39 -9.78
N ASN A 197 -18.15 2.35 -9.59
CA ASN A 197 -19.30 2.36 -8.68
C ASN A 197 -18.98 2.69 -7.20
N LEU A 198 -17.72 2.50 -6.79
CA LEU A 198 -17.25 2.86 -5.43
C LEU A 198 -17.02 4.37 -5.27
N ALA A 199 -16.82 5.12 -6.35
CA ALA A 199 -16.65 6.57 -6.31
C ALA A 199 -18.02 7.21 -6.10
N GLN A 200 -18.33 7.51 -4.85
CA GLN A 200 -19.61 8.11 -4.45
C GLN A 200 -19.37 9.39 -3.69
N ILE A 201 -20.32 10.31 -3.78
CA ILE A 201 -20.28 11.57 -3.04
C ILE A 201 -20.55 11.25 -1.58
N GLY A 202 -19.53 11.41 -0.73
CA GLY A 202 -19.65 11.21 0.70
C GLY A 202 -20.28 12.39 1.43
N TYR A 203 -20.75 12.16 2.66
CA TYR A 203 -21.24 13.23 3.53
C TYR A 203 -20.06 14.09 4.03
N ASN A 204 -19.97 15.33 3.58
CA ASN A 204 -18.88 16.25 3.93
C ASN A 204 -19.39 17.51 4.65
N HIS A 205 -18.85 17.79 5.83
CA HIS A 205 -19.09 19.06 6.55
C HIS A 205 -18.54 20.29 5.81
N CYS A 206 -17.58 20.10 4.90
CA CYS A 206 -16.95 21.16 4.11
C CYS A 206 -17.62 21.38 2.74
N SER A 207 -18.78 20.78 2.48
CA SER A 207 -19.51 20.89 1.20
C SER A 207 -18.72 20.47 -0.05
N ILE A 208 -17.67 19.65 0.11
CA ILE A 208 -16.93 19.09 -1.03
C ILE A 208 -17.80 17.99 -1.64
N GLN A 209 -18.22 18.20 -2.89
CA GLN A 209 -19.12 17.32 -3.65
C GLN A 209 -18.37 16.38 -4.61
N ASP A 210 -17.06 16.21 -4.42
CA ASP A 210 -16.26 15.37 -5.29
C ASP A 210 -16.54 13.88 -5.02
N PRO A 211 -16.81 13.06 -6.06
CA PRO A 211 -16.93 11.62 -5.87
C PRO A 211 -15.62 11.03 -5.36
N GLN A 212 -15.73 10.23 -4.30
CA GLN A 212 -14.57 9.74 -3.57
C GLN A 212 -14.73 8.29 -3.16
N MET A 213 -13.61 7.70 -2.77
CA MET A 213 -13.51 6.35 -2.23
C MET A 213 -12.82 6.44 -0.88
N ASN A 214 -13.34 5.71 0.11
CA ASN A 214 -12.78 5.71 1.47
C ASN A 214 -11.82 4.53 1.60
N LEU A 215 -10.51 4.83 1.62
CA LEU A 215 -9.45 3.86 1.83
C LEU A 215 -9.09 3.82 3.32
N LEU A 216 -9.49 2.75 3.99
CA LEU A 216 -9.03 2.44 5.34
C LEU A 216 -7.65 1.79 5.25
N TYR A 217 -6.69 2.35 5.97
CA TYR A 217 -5.38 1.76 6.16
C TYR A 217 -5.19 1.32 7.61
N CYS A 218 -4.47 0.22 7.78
CA CYS A 218 -4.03 -0.31 9.06
C CYS A 218 -2.50 -0.40 9.06
N PHE A 219 -1.87 0.24 10.04
CA PHE A 219 -0.43 0.22 10.25
C PHE A 219 -0.07 -0.54 11.52
N SER A 220 0.96 -1.37 11.46
CA SER A 220 1.61 -1.93 12.63
C SER A 220 2.54 -0.89 13.24
N LEU A 221 2.49 -0.69 14.57
CA LEU A 221 3.46 0.15 15.29
C LEU A 221 4.68 -0.62 15.77
N CYS A 222 4.49 -1.86 16.18
CA CYS A 222 5.47 -2.73 16.83
C CYS A 222 5.32 -4.14 16.23
N PRO A 223 6.39 -4.88 15.91
CA PRO A 223 7.81 -4.58 16.16
C PRO A 223 8.43 -3.53 15.24
N THR A 224 7.86 -3.32 14.06
CA THR A 224 8.35 -2.34 13.08
C THR A 224 7.19 -1.54 12.52
N PHE A 225 7.35 -0.23 12.41
CA PHE A 225 6.32 0.63 11.83
C PHE A 225 6.14 0.36 10.33
N GLY A 226 4.93 0.05 9.89
CA GLY A 226 4.67 -0.20 8.47
C GLY A 226 3.22 -0.55 8.16
N PRO A 227 2.81 -0.46 6.90
CA PRO A 227 1.47 -0.79 6.47
C PRO A 227 1.27 -2.31 6.59
N ALA A 228 0.14 -2.71 7.16
CA ALA A 228 -0.15 -4.11 7.41
C ALA A 228 -1.41 -4.57 6.67
N TYR A 229 -2.41 -3.71 6.55
CA TYR A 229 -3.65 -4.04 5.85
C TYR A 229 -4.32 -2.79 5.27
N PHE A 230 -5.10 -2.95 4.19
CA PHE A 230 -5.99 -1.91 3.68
C PHE A 230 -7.33 -2.46 3.22
N LYS A 231 -8.34 -1.60 3.24
CA LYS A 231 -9.68 -1.87 2.68
C LYS A 231 -10.24 -0.63 2.02
N VAL A 232 -10.71 -0.78 0.79
CA VAL A 232 -11.44 0.27 0.09
C VAL A 232 -12.94 0.11 0.28
N ASN A 233 -13.63 1.23 0.46
CA ASN A 233 -15.07 1.31 0.63
C ASN A 233 -15.61 2.44 -0.24
N ALA A 234 -16.92 2.38 -0.51
CA ALA A 234 -17.60 3.45 -1.22
C ALA A 234 -17.56 4.75 -0.40
N GLY A 235 -17.47 5.90 -1.07
CA GLY A 235 -17.27 7.21 -0.44
C GLY A 235 -18.40 7.67 0.49
N ASP A 236 -19.60 7.13 0.31
CA ASP A 236 -20.81 7.39 1.09
C ASP A 236 -20.86 6.59 2.42
N LYS A 237 -20.03 5.56 2.57
CA LYS A 237 -20.03 4.74 3.78
C LYS A 237 -19.33 5.44 4.95
N PRO A 238 -20.00 5.58 6.12
CA PRO A 238 -19.38 6.14 7.31
C PRO A 238 -18.23 5.28 7.84
N ASP A 239 -17.15 5.93 8.30
CA ASP A 239 -15.95 5.29 8.86
C ASP A 239 -16.27 4.27 9.98
N VAL A 240 -17.28 4.59 10.81
CA VAL A 240 -17.80 3.71 11.88
C VAL A 240 -18.22 2.33 11.33
N SER A 241 -18.91 2.30 10.19
CA SER A 241 -19.42 1.06 9.58
C SER A 241 -18.34 0.30 8.80
N VAL A 242 -17.33 1.01 8.32
CA VAL A 242 -16.20 0.45 7.57
C VAL A 242 -15.32 -0.41 8.47
N LEU A 243 -15.14 0.02 9.74
CA LEU A 243 -14.28 -0.68 10.70
C LEU A 243 -14.74 -2.12 10.95
N LYS A 244 -16.01 -2.33 11.28
CA LYS A 244 -16.56 -3.67 11.55
C LYS A 244 -16.35 -4.62 10.37
N ASN A 245 -16.68 -4.15 9.15
CA ASN A 245 -16.48 -4.93 7.93
C ASN A 245 -15.00 -5.23 7.64
N ALA A 246 -14.09 -4.34 8.03
CA ALA A 246 -12.66 -4.58 7.92
C ALA A 246 -12.21 -5.65 8.93
N LEU A 247 -12.63 -5.53 10.19
CA LEU A 247 -12.31 -6.49 11.24
C LEU A 247 -12.89 -7.89 10.96
N ASP A 248 -14.13 -7.97 10.45
CA ASP A 248 -14.75 -9.24 10.04
C ASP A 248 -14.01 -9.91 8.87
N GLU A 249 -13.60 -9.15 7.84
CA GLU A 249 -12.80 -9.69 6.72
C GLU A 249 -11.42 -10.14 7.21
N PHE A 250 -10.87 -9.39 8.17
CA PHE A 250 -9.54 -9.64 8.68
C PHE A 250 -9.49 -10.80 9.67
N GLY A 251 -10.55 -11.03 10.44
CA GLY A 251 -10.67 -12.17 11.35
C GLY A 251 -9.56 -12.23 12.40
N MET A 252 -8.97 -11.09 12.77
CA MET A 252 -7.95 -11.02 13.81
C MET A 252 -8.54 -10.71 15.17
N ILE A 253 -7.95 -11.34 16.18
CA ILE A 253 -8.28 -11.20 17.60
C ILE A 253 -6.96 -10.92 18.35
N ASN A 254 -7.04 -10.27 19.51
CA ASN A 254 -5.90 -10.00 20.41
C ASN A 254 -4.88 -8.95 19.92
N PHE A 255 -5.34 -7.74 19.59
CA PHE A 255 -4.47 -6.57 19.39
C PHE A 255 -5.10 -5.32 20.01
N ILE A 256 -4.30 -4.25 20.14
CA ILE A 256 -4.73 -2.95 20.62
C ILE A 256 -4.96 -2.03 19.42
N MET A 257 -6.22 -1.65 19.20
CA MET A 257 -6.63 -0.73 18.16
C MET A 257 -6.43 0.73 18.61
N ILE A 258 -5.74 1.52 17.80
CA ILE A 258 -5.65 2.97 17.97
C ILE A 258 -6.28 3.61 16.74
N ALA A 259 -7.30 4.44 16.96
CA ALA A 259 -8.06 5.05 15.87
C ALA A 259 -8.42 6.51 16.18
N ASP A 260 -8.88 7.25 15.16
CA ASP A 260 -9.42 8.60 15.34
C ASP A 260 -10.88 8.59 15.87
N LYS A 261 -11.37 9.76 16.29
CA LYS A 261 -12.73 10.02 16.82
C LYS A 261 -13.83 9.55 15.87
N GLY A 262 -13.55 9.53 14.56
CA GLY A 262 -14.48 9.08 13.52
C GLY A 262 -14.88 7.60 13.65
N PHE A 263 -14.07 6.79 14.34
CA PHE A 263 -14.29 5.36 14.49
C PHE A 263 -15.01 4.97 15.79
N GLY A 264 -15.19 5.92 16.71
CA GLY A 264 -15.80 5.69 18.03
C GLY A 264 -17.33 5.68 18.00
N SER A 265 -17.92 4.53 18.32
CA SER A 265 -19.35 4.38 18.63
C SER A 265 -19.53 3.32 19.73
N ASP A 266 -20.59 3.42 20.54
CA ASP A 266 -20.87 2.42 21.58
C ASP A 266 -21.06 1.01 21.02
N GLU A 267 -21.56 0.89 19.78
CA GLU A 267 -21.65 -0.39 19.09
C GLU A 267 -20.26 -0.93 18.72
N ASN A 268 -19.38 -0.09 18.18
CA ASN A 268 -18.01 -0.48 17.85
C ASN A 268 -17.22 -0.88 19.09
N PHE A 269 -17.33 -0.13 20.20
CA PHE A 269 -16.64 -0.48 21.44
C PHE A 269 -17.09 -1.84 21.99
N ARG A 270 -18.39 -2.14 21.95
CA ARG A 270 -18.89 -3.47 22.34
C ARG A 270 -18.38 -4.56 21.41
N TYR A 271 -18.44 -4.33 20.10
CA TYR A 271 -17.93 -5.27 19.11
C TYR A 271 -16.43 -5.57 19.32
N LEU A 272 -15.61 -4.55 19.60
CA LEU A 272 -14.19 -4.71 19.88
C LEU A 272 -13.97 -5.58 21.13
N GLN A 273 -14.67 -5.26 22.23
CA GLN A 273 -14.60 -6.03 23.48
C GLN A 273 -15.06 -7.49 23.30
N ASP A 274 -16.17 -7.71 22.59
CA ASP A 274 -16.73 -9.03 22.34
C ASP A 274 -15.80 -9.91 21.47
N ASN A 275 -14.93 -9.28 20.66
CA ASN A 275 -13.93 -9.96 19.83
C ASN A 275 -12.51 -9.97 20.46
N GLY A 276 -12.36 -9.55 21.71
CA GLY A 276 -11.06 -9.54 22.40
C GLY A 276 -10.05 -8.55 21.81
N ILE A 277 -10.54 -7.44 21.23
CA ILE A 277 -9.73 -6.35 20.69
C ILE A 277 -9.81 -5.19 21.68
N SER A 278 -8.67 -4.85 22.28
CA SER A 278 -8.57 -3.67 23.13
C SER A 278 -8.42 -2.40 22.30
N TYR A 279 -8.71 -1.23 22.85
CA TYR A 279 -8.70 0.01 22.07
C TYR A 279 -8.24 1.24 22.83
N ILE A 280 -7.75 2.22 22.07
CA ILE A 280 -7.49 3.59 22.49
C ILE A 280 -8.14 4.50 21.46
N VAL A 281 -9.29 5.08 21.80
CA VAL A 281 -10.05 5.94 20.88
C VAL A 281 -10.39 7.26 21.57
N PRO A 282 -10.12 8.39 20.92
CA PRO A 282 -10.49 9.70 21.44
C PRO A 282 -12.01 9.91 21.38
N LEU A 283 -12.56 10.56 22.40
CA LEU A 283 -13.97 10.96 22.43
C LEU A 283 -14.17 12.36 21.80
N LYS A 284 -15.38 12.60 21.30
CA LYS A 284 -15.80 13.94 20.88
C LYS A 284 -15.92 14.84 22.11
N ARG A 285 -15.55 16.12 22.01
CA ARG A 285 -15.56 17.06 23.16
C ARG A 285 -16.96 17.32 23.74
N ASN A 286 -18.02 16.98 23.02
CA ASN A 286 -19.41 17.08 23.48
C ASN A 286 -19.96 15.72 23.96
N ASP A 287 -19.12 14.69 24.05
CA ASP A 287 -19.54 13.38 24.51
C ASP A 287 -19.92 13.44 26.00
N SER A 288 -21.11 12.90 26.30
CA SER A 288 -21.67 12.87 27.65
C SER A 288 -20.84 12.08 28.66
N MET A 289 -19.92 11.23 28.19
CA MET A 289 -19.01 10.47 29.05
C MET A 289 -17.90 11.34 29.66
N ILE A 290 -17.69 12.56 29.17
CA ILE A 290 -16.63 13.45 29.65
C ILE A 290 -17.14 14.31 30.81
N ASP A 291 -16.52 14.17 31.98
CA ASP A 291 -16.78 15.05 33.12
C ASP A 291 -15.84 16.27 33.12
N TYR A 292 -16.39 17.40 32.70
CA TYR A 292 -15.70 18.69 32.75
C TYR A 292 -15.77 19.37 34.13
N GLN A 293 -16.47 18.82 35.13
CA GLN A 293 -16.60 19.49 36.44
C GLN A 293 -15.25 19.65 37.15
N SER A 294 -14.41 18.62 37.12
CA SER A 294 -13.04 18.70 37.69
C SER A 294 -12.21 19.77 36.97
N LEU A 295 -12.39 19.92 35.65
CA LEU A 295 -11.74 20.96 34.84
C LEU A 295 -12.23 22.37 35.17
N LYS A 296 -13.52 22.55 35.47
CA LYS A 296 -14.09 23.84 35.89
C LYS A 296 -13.53 24.32 37.22
N LYS A 297 -13.13 23.42 38.12
CA LYS A 297 -12.54 23.77 39.42
C LYS A 297 -11.08 24.22 39.32
N GLY A 298 -10.45 24.03 38.17
CA GLY A 298 -9.07 24.46 37.90
C GLY A 298 -8.03 23.34 38.06
N ILE A 299 -6.79 23.67 37.70
CA ILE A 299 -5.67 22.71 37.62
C ILE A 299 -5.34 22.06 38.97
N SER A 300 -5.60 22.77 40.08
CA SER A 300 -5.43 22.25 41.45
C SER A 300 -6.28 21.02 41.77
N HIS A 301 -7.30 20.73 40.96
CA HIS A 301 -8.19 19.58 41.11
C HIS A 301 -7.91 18.45 40.11
N MET A 302 -6.78 18.51 39.39
CA MET A 302 -6.32 17.42 38.53
C MET A 302 -5.76 16.28 39.38
N GLU A 303 -5.92 15.04 38.90
CA GLU A 303 -5.43 13.85 39.60
C GLU A 303 -3.90 13.76 39.54
N GLY A 304 -3.30 14.20 38.42
CA GLY A 304 -1.85 14.20 38.27
C GLY A 304 -1.38 14.95 37.04
N MET A 305 -0.06 14.95 36.84
CA MET A 305 0.60 15.57 35.71
C MET A 305 1.83 14.76 35.25
N PHE A 306 2.24 14.97 34.01
CA PHE A 306 3.50 14.48 33.45
C PHE A 306 4.04 15.45 32.39
N GLN A 307 5.32 15.30 32.02
CA GLN A 307 5.94 16.06 30.93
C GLN A 307 5.87 15.30 29.61
N TYR A 308 5.48 15.97 28.53
CA TYR A 308 5.48 15.44 27.17
C TYR A 308 6.00 16.50 26.19
N HIS A 309 7.15 16.27 25.58
CA HIS A 309 7.82 17.20 24.66
C HIS A 309 7.93 18.63 25.24
N ASN A 310 8.46 18.77 26.47
CA ASN A 310 8.58 20.04 27.21
C ASN A 310 7.24 20.76 27.51
N ARG A 311 6.11 20.05 27.41
CA ARG A 311 4.79 20.54 27.83
C ARG A 311 4.32 19.76 29.05
N THR A 312 3.76 20.46 30.01
CA THR A 312 3.10 19.82 31.16
C THR A 312 1.69 19.42 30.77
N ILE A 313 1.39 18.14 30.86
CA ILE A 313 0.07 17.57 30.59
C ILE A 313 -0.55 17.18 31.93
N TYR A 314 -1.72 17.75 32.20
CA TYR A 314 -2.54 17.39 33.37
C TYR A 314 -3.57 16.36 32.97
N TYR A 315 -3.97 15.48 33.88
CA TYR A 315 -5.01 14.50 33.61
C TYR A 315 -5.97 14.28 34.78
N CYS A 316 -7.15 13.77 34.45
CA CYS A 316 -8.15 13.28 35.38
C CYS A 316 -8.75 11.98 34.84
N THR A 317 -8.83 10.97 35.69
CA THR A 317 -9.31 9.64 35.34
C THR A 317 -10.74 9.42 35.80
N MET A 318 -11.56 8.91 34.89
CA MET A 318 -12.89 8.39 35.19
C MET A 318 -12.92 6.89 34.89
N LYS A 319 -13.31 6.10 35.88
CA LYS A 319 -13.47 4.65 35.74
C LYS A 319 -14.96 4.30 35.71
N LYS A 320 -15.39 3.59 34.68
CA LYS A 320 -16.73 2.97 34.63
C LYS A 320 -16.61 1.48 34.90
N TYR A 321 -17.53 0.98 35.72
CA TYR A 321 -17.59 -0.43 36.08
C TYR A 321 -18.94 -1.01 35.68
N LYS A 322 -18.94 -2.24 35.17
CA LYS A 322 -20.14 -3.03 34.86
C LYS A 322 -20.31 -4.14 35.89
N ALA A 323 -21.52 -4.28 36.43
CA ALA A 323 -21.85 -5.41 37.28
C ALA A 323 -22.05 -6.68 36.43
N VAL A 324 -21.27 -7.72 36.71
CA VAL A 324 -21.34 -9.03 36.07
C VAL A 324 -21.86 -10.04 37.09
N LYS A 325 -22.86 -10.84 36.68
CA LYS A 325 -23.38 -11.93 37.52
C LYS A 325 -22.42 -13.10 37.51
N GLN A 326 -21.92 -13.52 38.67
CA GLN A 326 -21.08 -14.69 38.77
C GLN A 326 -21.93 -15.97 38.65
N ARG A 327 -21.64 -16.86 37.70
CA ARG A 327 -22.23 -18.21 37.64
C ARG A 327 -21.47 -19.12 38.60
N GLY A 328 -22.02 -19.34 39.79
CA GLY A 328 -21.57 -20.31 40.78
C GLY A 328 -22.74 -20.81 41.61
N ARG A 329 -22.58 -21.94 42.33
CA ARG A 329 -23.58 -22.40 43.32
C ARG A 329 -23.66 -21.39 44.45
N VAL A 330 -24.59 -20.44 44.37
CA VAL A 330 -24.88 -19.51 45.45
C VAL A 330 -26.03 -20.06 46.29
N LYS A 331 -25.96 -19.90 47.62
CA LYS A 331 -27.09 -20.18 48.52
C LYS A 331 -28.33 -19.43 48.02
N ALA A 332 -29.50 -20.08 48.07
CA ALA A 332 -30.77 -19.50 47.65
C ALA A 332 -30.97 -18.12 48.30
N GLY A 333 -30.99 -17.06 47.47
CA GLY A 333 -31.27 -15.68 47.90
C GLY A 333 -30.12 -14.67 47.85
N ALA A 334 -28.88 -15.06 47.53
CA ALA A 334 -27.78 -14.10 47.38
C ALA A 334 -27.29 -14.01 45.92
N GLU A 335 -27.39 -12.84 45.27
CA GLU A 335 -26.72 -12.57 43.99
C GLU A 335 -25.31 -11.99 44.28
N HIS A 336 -24.24 -12.72 43.94
CA HIS A 336 -22.90 -12.14 43.91
C HIS A 336 -22.69 -11.42 42.57
N LYS A 337 -22.73 -10.08 42.60
CA LYS A 337 -22.37 -9.21 41.47
C LYS A 337 -20.90 -8.83 41.63
N ILE A 338 -20.08 -9.17 40.64
CA ILE A 338 -18.68 -8.69 40.56
C ILE A 338 -18.69 -7.47 39.64
N THR A 339 -18.10 -6.36 40.07
CA THR A 339 -17.92 -5.19 39.21
C THR A 339 -16.61 -5.32 38.44
N VAL A 340 -16.70 -5.33 37.11
CA VAL A 340 -15.53 -5.38 36.20
C VAL A 340 -15.36 -3.99 35.60
N LEU A 341 -14.13 -3.49 35.52
CA LEU A 341 -13.83 -2.24 34.81
C LEU A 341 -14.29 -2.41 33.35
N GLN A 342 -15.22 -1.56 32.92
CA GLN A 342 -15.80 -1.61 31.59
C GLN A 342 -15.08 -0.67 30.64
N ASP A 343 -14.84 0.55 31.10
CA ASP A 343 -14.22 1.62 30.33
C ASP A 343 -13.42 2.52 31.27
N LEU A 344 -12.22 2.87 30.85
CA LEU A 344 -11.38 3.91 31.39
C LEU A 344 -11.49 5.13 30.47
N VAL A 345 -11.95 6.25 31.02
CA VAL A 345 -12.03 7.54 30.31
C VAL A 345 -11.05 8.49 30.98
N ILE A 346 -10.02 8.93 30.26
CA ILE A 346 -9.02 9.85 30.79
C ILE A 346 -9.06 11.14 29.98
N THR A 347 -9.27 12.26 30.67
CA THR A 347 -9.18 13.59 30.06
C THR A 347 -7.83 14.21 30.36
N PHE A 348 -7.10 14.54 29.30
CA PHE A 348 -5.82 15.23 29.32
C PHE A 348 -6.01 16.70 28.97
N THR A 349 -5.26 17.58 29.62
CA THR A 349 -5.28 19.02 29.38
C THR A 349 -3.88 19.55 29.13
N ASP A 350 -3.71 20.17 27.98
CA ASP A 350 -2.50 20.90 27.61
C ASP A 350 -2.80 22.41 27.68
N LEU A 351 -2.15 23.10 28.62
CA LEU A 351 -2.36 24.54 28.82
C LEU A 351 -1.79 25.39 27.67
N GLY A 352 -0.71 24.93 27.03
CA GLY A 352 -0.14 25.60 25.87
C GLY A 352 -1.13 25.56 24.71
N LEU A 353 -1.69 24.37 24.44
CA LEU A 353 -2.71 24.21 23.41
C LEU A 353 -4.01 24.95 23.76
N LYS A 354 -4.43 24.95 25.04
CA LYS A 354 -5.58 25.73 25.50
C LYS A 354 -5.40 27.22 25.19
N ASN A 355 -4.24 27.79 25.51
CA ASN A 355 -3.96 29.21 25.26
C ASN A 355 -3.93 29.54 23.76
N GLN A 356 -3.40 28.63 22.93
CA GLN A 356 -3.44 28.79 21.48
C GLN A 356 -4.87 28.79 20.93
N GLU A 357 -5.72 27.85 21.37
CA GLU A 357 -7.13 27.80 20.99
C GLU A 357 -7.90 29.04 21.46
N ILE A 358 -7.65 29.54 22.68
CA ILE A 358 -8.25 30.78 23.18
C ILE A 358 -7.87 31.98 22.29
N LYS A 359 -6.59 32.10 21.96
CA LYS A 359 -6.10 33.20 21.12
C LYS A 359 -6.75 33.18 19.73
N ASP A 360 -6.76 32.04 19.06
CA ASP A 360 -7.41 31.88 17.75
C ASP A 360 -8.92 32.17 17.81
N TYR A 361 -9.61 31.72 18.86
CA TYR A 361 -11.03 32.02 19.03
C TYR A 361 -11.30 33.52 19.19
N ASN A 362 -10.51 34.20 20.02
CA ASN A 362 -10.64 35.65 20.24
C ASN A 362 -10.35 36.44 18.96
N GLU A 363 -9.32 36.07 18.20
CA GLU A 363 -9.03 36.69 16.90
C GLU A 363 -10.21 36.53 15.92
N ARG A 364 -10.94 35.41 15.96
CA ARG A 364 -12.14 35.19 15.11
C ARG A 364 -13.33 36.03 15.55
N ILE A 365 -13.49 36.28 16.85
CA ILE A 365 -14.48 37.23 17.37
C ILE A 365 -14.16 38.63 16.85
N GLU A 366 -12.91 39.08 16.99
CA GLU A 366 -12.46 40.40 16.55
C GLU A 366 -12.65 40.61 15.04
N ARG A 367 -12.39 39.58 14.23
CA ARG A 367 -12.61 39.59 12.79
C ARG A 367 -14.09 39.50 12.38
N GLY A 368 -15.02 39.38 13.33
CA GLY A 368 -16.45 39.26 13.05
C GLY A 368 -16.83 37.99 12.31
N CYS A 369 -16.08 36.90 12.47
CA CYS A 369 -16.38 35.63 11.83
C CYS A 369 -17.72 35.06 12.34
N LYS A 370 -18.61 34.66 11.42
CA LYS A 370 -19.90 34.04 11.79
C LYS A 370 -19.68 32.78 12.65
N GLY A 371 -20.45 32.66 13.74
CA GLY A 371 -20.41 31.51 14.66
C GLY A 371 -19.40 31.64 15.81
N TYR A 372 -18.76 32.80 15.99
CA TYR A 372 -17.84 33.08 17.09
C TYR A 372 -18.39 34.21 17.95
N THR A 373 -18.90 33.87 19.14
CA THR A 373 -19.40 34.84 20.13
C THR A 373 -18.68 34.67 21.47
N PHE A 374 -18.71 35.72 22.29
CA PHE A 374 -18.15 35.66 23.65
C PHE A 374 -18.93 34.71 24.58
N VAL A 375 -20.25 34.58 24.39
CA VAL A 375 -21.07 33.63 25.16
C VAL A 375 -20.67 32.19 24.84
N ASP A 376 -20.55 31.86 23.54
CA ASP A 376 -20.09 30.54 23.11
C ASP A 376 -18.65 30.26 23.56
N PHE A 377 -17.81 31.30 23.63
CA PHE A 377 -16.44 31.18 24.15
C PHE A 377 -16.45 30.70 25.59
N GLN A 378 -17.23 31.33 26.48
CA GLN A 378 -17.31 30.95 27.89
C GLN A 378 -17.74 29.48 28.10
N GLU A 379 -18.63 28.97 27.25
CA GLU A 379 -19.04 27.57 27.30
C GLU A 379 -17.96 26.61 26.78
N LYS A 380 -17.22 27.02 25.73
CA LYS A 380 -16.20 26.19 25.06
C LYS A 380 -14.86 26.22 25.77
N GLU A 381 -14.53 27.27 26.52
CA GLU A 381 -13.21 27.51 27.10
C GLU A 381 -12.73 26.35 27.97
N VAL A 382 -13.64 25.74 28.75
CA VAL A 382 -13.33 24.57 29.60
C VAL A 382 -12.90 23.33 28.79
N ARG A 383 -13.32 23.25 27.51
CA ARG A 383 -13.00 22.14 26.61
C ARG A 383 -11.75 22.41 25.78
N MET A 384 -11.23 23.64 25.76
CA MET A 384 -10.08 24.01 24.95
C MET A 384 -8.80 23.37 25.47
N GLY A 385 -7.95 22.90 24.55
CA GLY A 385 -6.72 22.17 24.90
C GLY A 385 -6.94 20.79 25.53
N THR A 386 -8.19 20.27 25.50
CA THR A 386 -8.50 18.94 26.04
C THR A 386 -8.46 17.84 24.99
N LEU A 387 -7.94 16.69 25.41
CA LEU A 387 -8.00 15.40 24.71
C LEU A 387 -8.57 14.37 25.68
N THR A 388 -9.70 13.76 25.36
CA THR A 388 -10.24 12.67 26.18
C THR A 388 -10.14 11.36 25.43
N LEU A 389 -9.52 10.35 26.06
CA LEU A 389 -9.34 9.02 25.51
C LEU A 389 -10.23 8.03 26.27
N ARG A 390 -10.91 7.15 25.52
CA ARG A 390 -11.60 5.97 26.04
C ARG A 390 -10.77 4.73 25.71
N THR A 391 -10.60 3.87 26.70
CA THR A 391 -9.88 2.60 26.57
C THR A 391 -10.47 1.57 27.51
N ASP A 392 -10.38 0.30 27.15
CA ASP A 392 -10.72 -0.85 28.00
C ASP A 392 -9.50 -1.36 28.79
N MET A 393 -8.32 -0.75 28.60
CA MET A 393 -7.08 -1.15 29.23
C MET A 393 -6.78 -0.36 30.50
N ASP A 394 -6.12 -1.01 31.47
CA ASP A 394 -5.62 -0.36 32.68
C ASP A 394 -4.16 0.10 32.50
N LEU A 395 -3.98 1.12 31.66
CA LEU A 395 -2.67 1.75 31.42
C LEU A 395 -2.49 3.01 32.28
N LYS A 396 -1.24 3.30 32.66
CA LYS A 396 -0.88 4.60 33.27
C LYS A 396 -1.20 5.73 32.29
N ALA A 397 -1.75 6.83 32.80
CA ALA A 397 -2.19 7.98 32.00
C ALA A 397 -1.12 8.50 31.02
N GLN A 398 0.13 8.64 31.47
CA GLN A 398 1.25 9.05 30.61
C GLN A 398 1.46 8.07 29.45
N LYS A 399 1.53 6.76 29.73
CA LYS A 399 1.74 5.75 28.69
C LYS A 399 0.58 5.70 27.71
N LEU A 400 -0.66 5.84 28.18
CA LEU A 400 -1.84 5.92 27.32
C LEU A 400 -1.76 7.12 26.38
N TYR A 401 -1.40 8.29 26.91
CA TYR A 401 -1.24 9.51 26.12
C TYR A 401 -0.15 9.38 25.06
N GLU A 402 1.04 8.92 25.45
CA GLU A 402 2.17 8.70 24.54
C GLU A 402 1.81 7.69 23.44
N THR A 403 1.18 6.57 23.82
CA THR A 403 0.78 5.52 22.87
C THR A 403 -0.26 6.04 21.87
N TYR A 404 -1.24 6.83 22.33
CA TYR A 404 -2.19 7.48 21.41
C TYR A 404 -1.50 8.50 20.50
N LYS A 405 -0.49 9.21 21.00
CA LYS A 405 0.25 10.19 20.21
C LYS A 405 1.05 9.59 19.05
N GLU A 406 1.43 8.33 19.13
CA GLU A 406 2.02 7.60 18.00
C GLU A 406 1.08 7.51 16.78
N ARG A 407 -0.25 7.72 16.95
CA ARG A 407 -1.21 7.85 15.84
C ARG A 407 -0.82 8.93 14.84
N GLU A 408 -0.11 9.98 15.26
CA GLU A 408 0.38 11.04 14.35
C GLU A 408 1.23 10.44 13.20
N SER A 409 1.90 9.30 13.43
CA SER A 409 2.65 8.57 12.39
C SER A 409 1.79 8.10 11.22
N ILE A 410 0.47 7.87 11.41
CA ILE A 410 -0.43 7.52 10.30
C ILE A 410 -0.70 8.72 9.39
N GLU A 411 -0.80 9.92 9.96
CA GLU A 411 -1.03 11.12 9.15
C GLU A 411 0.15 11.35 8.21
N ASP A 412 1.37 11.10 8.69
CA ASP A 412 2.56 11.11 7.85
C ASP A 412 2.53 9.97 6.83
N ALA A 413 2.02 8.79 7.18
CA ALA A 413 1.82 7.70 6.22
C ALA A 413 0.83 8.04 5.10
N ASN A 414 -0.25 8.73 5.42
CA ASN A 414 -1.20 9.23 4.42
C ASN A 414 -0.56 10.28 3.51
N LYS A 415 0.30 11.17 4.04
CA LYS A 415 1.09 12.09 3.22
C LYS A 415 2.08 11.36 2.33
N VAL A 416 2.75 10.32 2.83
CA VAL A 416 3.64 9.48 1.99
C VAL A 416 2.86 8.87 0.83
N TYR A 417 1.69 8.30 1.11
CA TYR A 417 0.83 7.71 0.10
C TYR A 417 0.43 8.72 -1.01
N LYS A 418 0.00 9.93 -0.62
CA LYS A 418 -0.51 10.95 -1.57
C LYS A 418 0.59 11.78 -2.24
N ASP A 419 1.56 12.26 -1.46
CA ASP A 419 2.49 13.29 -1.91
C ASP A 419 3.84 12.70 -2.35
N VAL A 420 4.26 11.59 -1.76
CA VAL A 420 5.57 10.98 -2.06
C VAL A 420 5.46 9.91 -3.14
N LEU A 421 4.49 9.00 -2.99
CA LEU A 421 4.25 7.94 -3.97
C LEU A 421 3.30 8.35 -5.09
N GLU A 422 2.54 9.45 -4.90
CA GLU A 422 1.48 9.88 -5.82
C GLU A 422 0.43 8.78 -6.09
N ASP A 423 0.19 7.94 -5.08
CA ASP A 423 -0.64 6.74 -5.14
C ASP A 423 -2.15 7.03 -4.94
N ASP A 424 -2.56 8.28 -5.03
CA ASP A 424 -3.97 8.71 -5.07
C ASP A 424 -4.46 9.08 -6.49
N LYS A 425 -3.57 9.08 -7.48
CA LYS A 425 -3.89 9.43 -8.89
C LYS A 425 -4.21 8.20 -9.72
N SER A 426 -5.43 7.67 -9.56
CA SER A 426 -5.88 6.52 -10.35
C SER A 426 -6.49 6.92 -11.69
N TYR A 427 -6.14 6.17 -12.75
CA TYR A 427 -6.79 6.24 -14.07
C TYR A 427 -7.73 5.03 -14.31
N MET A 428 -7.98 4.21 -13.29
CA MET A 428 -8.76 2.99 -13.43
C MET A 428 -10.25 3.32 -13.54
N GLN A 429 -10.93 2.65 -14.45
CA GLN A 429 -12.37 2.76 -14.68
C GLN A 429 -13.12 1.47 -14.32
N ASP A 430 -12.39 0.46 -13.84
CA ASP A 430 -12.88 -0.88 -13.57
C ASP A 430 -12.56 -1.23 -12.12
N SER A 431 -13.52 -1.76 -11.37
CA SER A 431 -13.38 -1.99 -9.93
C SER A 431 -12.31 -3.04 -9.62
N ASP A 432 -12.22 -4.09 -10.44
CA ASP A 432 -11.17 -5.10 -10.31
C ASP A 432 -9.81 -4.47 -10.56
N ALA A 433 -9.63 -3.77 -11.68
CA ALA A 433 -8.36 -3.11 -11.97
C ALA A 433 -7.96 -2.08 -10.90
N TYR A 434 -8.94 -1.36 -10.32
CA TYR A 434 -8.70 -0.43 -9.22
C TYR A 434 -8.22 -1.14 -7.95
N ASN A 435 -8.85 -2.25 -7.57
CA ASN A 435 -8.41 -3.05 -6.43
C ASN A 435 -7.01 -3.62 -6.64
N GLY A 436 -6.69 -4.08 -7.86
CA GLY A 436 -5.34 -4.49 -8.22
C GLY A 436 -4.33 -3.35 -8.13
N TRP A 437 -4.72 -2.16 -8.57
CA TRP A 437 -3.87 -0.97 -8.48
C TRP A 437 -3.59 -0.58 -7.02
N LEU A 438 -4.59 -0.58 -6.15
CA LEU A 438 -4.39 -0.35 -4.71
C LEU A 438 -3.44 -1.37 -4.08
N PHE A 439 -3.53 -2.64 -4.49
CA PHE A 439 -2.61 -3.67 -3.99
C PHE A 439 -1.16 -3.38 -4.41
N LEU A 440 -0.93 -2.93 -5.64
CA LEU A 440 0.41 -2.49 -6.06
C LEU A 440 0.91 -1.27 -5.26
N ASN A 441 0.03 -0.33 -4.92
CA ASN A 441 0.36 0.80 -4.05
C ASN A 441 0.76 0.30 -2.65
N HIS A 442 0.06 -0.70 -2.14
CA HIS A 442 0.37 -1.31 -0.85
C HIS A 442 1.78 -1.91 -0.81
N ILE A 443 2.18 -2.64 -1.86
CA ILE A 443 3.55 -3.18 -1.97
C ILE A 443 4.60 -2.05 -2.01
N SER A 444 4.33 -0.97 -2.77
CA SER A 444 5.19 0.22 -2.81
C SER A 444 5.33 0.87 -1.42
N MET A 445 4.22 1.00 -0.68
CA MET A 445 4.21 1.51 0.69
C MET A 445 5.00 0.61 1.66
N MET A 446 4.86 -0.71 1.55
CA MET A 446 5.64 -1.64 2.38
C MET A 446 7.14 -1.45 2.15
N LEU A 447 7.57 -1.43 0.89
CA LEU A 447 8.96 -1.18 0.50
C LEU A 447 9.46 0.19 0.98
N TYR A 448 8.63 1.24 0.88
CA TYR A 448 8.96 2.57 1.40
C TYR A 448 9.31 2.49 2.88
N TYR A 449 8.47 1.83 3.68
CA TYR A 449 8.67 1.72 5.12
C TYR A 449 9.85 0.83 5.51
N ARG A 450 10.21 -0.16 4.68
CA ARG A 450 11.48 -0.91 4.85
C ARG A 450 12.69 0.04 4.79
N VAL A 451 12.72 0.92 3.78
CA VAL A 451 13.82 1.90 3.62
C VAL A 451 13.76 2.96 4.73
N PHE A 452 12.57 3.51 5.02
CA PHE A 452 12.41 4.51 6.07
C PHE A 452 12.86 4.00 7.44
N ASN A 453 12.52 2.76 7.79
CA ASN A 453 12.93 2.16 9.05
C ASN A 453 14.45 1.98 9.15
N CYS A 454 15.15 1.70 8.03
CA CYS A 454 16.62 1.69 8.00
C CYS A 454 17.20 3.09 8.29
N ILE A 455 16.66 4.14 7.66
CA ILE A 455 17.07 5.53 7.92
C ILE A 455 16.82 5.92 9.38
N LYS A 456 15.66 5.54 9.92
CA LYS A 456 15.26 5.78 11.32
C LYS A 456 16.20 5.07 12.29
N ALA A 457 16.48 3.79 12.06
CA ALA A 457 17.40 3.00 12.89
C ALA A 457 18.83 3.57 12.88
N ALA A 458 19.28 4.13 11.75
CA ALA A 458 20.57 4.79 11.64
C ALA A 458 20.60 6.21 12.27
N GLY A 459 19.47 6.75 12.74
CA GLY A 459 19.38 8.10 13.30
C GLY A 459 19.56 9.23 12.29
N LEU A 460 19.25 8.98 11.01
CA LEU A 460 19.57 9.89 9.89
C LEU A 460 18.34 10.56 9.24
N THR A 461 17.17 10.51 9.88
CA THR A 461 15.91 11.07 9.36
C THR A 461 15.94 12.58 9.15
N SER A 462 16.80 13.31 9.88
CA SER A 462 17.01 14.76 9.69
C SER A 462 17.85 15.11 8.47
N ARG A 463 18.50 14.12 7.85
CA ARG A 463 19.46 14.31 6.74
C ARG A 463 19.03 13.65 5.45
N TYR A 464 18.36 12.51 5.53
CA TYR A 464 17.96 11.72 4.37
C TYR A 464 16.48 11.36 4.42
N SER A 465 15.81 11.53 3.29
CA SER A 465 14.50 10.95 3.02
C SER A 465 14.65 9.69 2.16
N VAL A 466 13.59 8.87 2.09
CA VAL A 466 13.56 7.71 1.17
C VAL A 466 13.79 8.15 -0.29
N LYS A 467 13.26 9.31 -0.68
CA LYS A 467 13.44 9.88 -2.03
C LYS A 467 14.90 10.23 -2.32
N ASP A 468 15.66 10.71 -1.33
CA ASP A 468 17.09 10.96 -1.48
C ASP A 468 17.84 9.64 -1.74
N ILE A 469 17.51 8.60 -0.98
CA ILE A 469 18.11 7.26 -1.14
C ILE A 469 17.83 6.70 -2.54
N MET A 470 16.58 6.74 -3.00
CA MET A 470 16.24 6.33 -4.38
C MET A 470 17.03 7.15 -5.40
N THR A 471 17.10 8.47 -5.24
CA THR A 471 17.79 9.38 -6.17
C THR A 471 19.29 9.08 -6.27
N TYR A 472 19.93 8.70 -5.17
CA TYR A 472 21.35 8.37 -5.16
C TYR A 472 21.62 7.00 -5.77
N LEU A 473 20.84 5.99 -5.37
CA LEU A 473 21.05 4.60 -5.81
C LEU A 473 20.63 4.35 -7.26
N LYS A 474 19.64 5.10 -7.78
CA LYS A 474 19.23 5.05 -9.20
C LYS A 474 20.35 5.40 -10.17
N ARG A 475 21.43 6.02 -9.69
CA ARG A 475 22.60 6.36 -10.52
C ARG A 475 23.59 5.22 -10.64
N PHE A 476 23.41 4.13 -9.88
CA PHE A 476 24.31 2.99 -9.90
C PHE A 476 23.85 2.09 -11.03
N THR A 477 24.77 1.74 -11.91
CA THR A 477 24.44 0.97 -13.11
C THR A 477 25.11 -0.40 -13.09
N TYR A 478 24.44 -1.36 -13.73
CA TYR A 478 24.98 -2.68 -14.04
C TYR A 478 25.05 -2.84 -15.56
N GLN A 479 26.15 -3.38 -16.06
CA GLN A 479 26.34 -3.69 -17.46
C GLN A 479 27.09 -5.01 -17.61
N LYS A 480 26.73 -5.82 -18.60
CA LYS A 480 27.49 -7.01 -18.98
C LYS A 480 28.14 -6.78 -20.34
N ILE A 481 29.47 -6.80 -20.39
CA ILE A 481 30.28 -6.59 -21.60
C ILE A 481 31.17 -7.82 -21.78
N ASN A 482 31.05 -8.52 -22.91
CA ASN A 482 31.88 -9.69 -23.22
C ASN A 482 31.90 -10.76 -22.10
N GLY A 483 30.80 -10.90 -21.37
CA GLY A 483 30.67 -11.83 -20.24
C GLY A 483 31.15 -11.28 -18.88
N GLU A 484 31.88 -10.17 -18.86
CA GLU A 484 32.29 -9.48 -17.63
C GLU A 484 31.17 -8.57 -17.09
N GLU A 485 30.98 -8.59 -15.78
CA GLU A 485 29.97 -7.80 -15.08
C GLU A 485 30.61 -6.53 -14.52
N ILE A 486 30.14 -5.39 -15.01
CA ILE A 486 30.63 -4.06 -14.66
C ILE A 486 29.55 -3.35 -13.85
N ARG A 487 29.92 -2.86 -12.67
CA ARG A 487 29.09 -1.98 -11.85
C ARG A 487 29.72 -0.60 -11.77
N GLU A 488 28.98 0.43 -12.16
CA GLU A 488 29.46 1.81 -12.07
C GLU A 488 28.75 2.57 -10.95
N ILE A 489 29.53 3.32 -10.18
CA ILE A 489 29.02 4.21 -9.14
C ILE A 489 29.51 5.62 -9.44
N PRO A 490 28.62 6.63 -9.47
CA PRO A 490 29.04 8.00 -9.73
C PRO A 490 29.96 8.54 -8.63
N THR A 491 31.04 9.20 -9.03
CA THR A 491 32.08 9.77 -8.14
C THR A 491 31.57 10.78 -7.11
N LYS A 492 30.44 11.44 -7.36
CA LYS A 492 29.85 12.46 -6.47
C LYS A 492 28.91 11.90 -5.40
N VAL A 493 28.65 10.59 -5.36
CA VAL A 493 27.80 10.00 -4.32
C VAL A 493 28.67 9.70 -3.09
N SER A 494 28.26 10.20 -1.92
CA SER A 494 28.94 9.91 -0.64
C SER A 494 28.61 8.50 -0.17
N ILE A 495 29.16 7.51 -0.85
CA ILE A 495 29.00 6.06 -0.63
C ILE A 495 29.12 5.67 0.85
N ASP A 496 30.15 6.16 1.54
CA ASP A 496 30.44 5.78 2.93
C ASP A 496 29.30 6.16 3.90
N LYS A 497 28.54 7.22 3.56
CA LYS A 497 27.38 7.65 4.37
C LYS A 497 26.13 6.82 4.06
N LEU A 498 25.97 6.33 2.84
CA LEU A 498 24.86 5.45 2.47
C LEU A 498 25.05 4.04 3.04
N ARG A 499 26.28 3.55 3.12
CA ARG A 499 26.59 2.26 3.76
C ARG A 499 26.15 2.18 5.22
N ASN A 500 26.18 3.31 5.94
CA ASN A 500 25.78 3.37 7.35
C ASN A 500 24.26 3.35 7.57
N ILE A 501 23.46 3.47 6.50
CA ILE A 501 22.00 3.39 6.57
C ILE A 501 21.54 1.93 6.60
N PHE A 502 22.28 1.04 5.92
CA PHE A 502 21.86 -0.34 5.72
C PHE A 502 22.55 -1.30 6.71
N PRO A 503 21.90 -2.42 7.08
CA PRO A 503 22.52 -3.50 7.84
C PRO A 503 23.83 -4.00 7.21
N GLU A 504 24.74 -4.57 8.00
CA GLU A 504 26.06 -5.07 7.53
C GLU A 504 25.94 -5.98 6.29
N GLU A 505 24.97 -6.88 6.30
CA GLU A 505 24.68 -7.84 5.22
C GLU A 505 24.34 -7.16 3.87
N MET A 506 23.87 -5.91 3.93
CA MET A 506 23.47 -5.10 2.79
C MET A 506 24.55 -4.10 2.35
N LYS A 507 25.66 -3.96 3.08
CA LYS A 507 26.73 -3.03 2.69
C LYS A 507 27.40 -3.38 1.36
N ARG A 508 27.26 -4.63 0.89
CA ARG A 508 27.71 -5.07 -0.45
C ARG A 508 27.01 -4.35 -1.62
N ILE A 509 25.82 -3.80 -1.40
CA ILE A 509 25.04 -3.06 -2.41
C ILE A 509 25.69 -1.72 -2.74
N VAL A 510 26.46 -1.17 -1.80
CA VAL A 510 27.21 0.07 -1.98
C VAL A 510 28.70 -0.27 -1.95
N PRO A 511 29.33 -0.56 -3.10
CA PRO A 511 30.73 -0.98 -3.15
C PRO A 511 31.65 0.04 -2.48
N GLU A 512 32.74 -0.42 -1.87
CA GLU A 512 33.74 0.47 -1.30
C GLU A 512 34.32 1.35 -2.41
N LYS A 513 34.65 2.61 -2.10
CA LYS A 513 35.45 3.40 -3.05
C LYS A 513 36.71 2.61 -3.35
N SER A 514 36.81 2.10 -4.57
CA SER A 514 38.08 1.55 -5.03
C SER A 514 39.10 2.69 -4.96
N ASN A 515 40.07 2.58 -4.07
CA ASN A 515 41.28 3.38 -4.10
C ASN A 515 42.10 2.94 -5.32
N LYS A 516 41.58 3.15 -6.53
CA LYS A 516 42.41 3.10 -7.73
C LYS A 516 43.18 4.42 -7.79
N LYS A 517 44.26 4.48 -7.01
CA LYS A 517 45.46 5.20 -7.44
C LYS A 517 45.98 4.44 -8.65
N ASN A 518 45.76 4.97 -9.85
CA ASN A 518 46.63 4.77 -11.00
C ASN A 518 46.85 6.14 -11.61
#